data_AF-A0A383DRH4-F1
#
_entry.id   AF-A0A383DRH4-F1
#
_cell.length_a   1.000
_cell.length_b   1.000
_cell.length_c   1.000
_cell.angle_alpha   90.00
_cell.angle_beta   90.00
_cell.angle_gamma   90.00
#
_symmetry.space_group_name_H-M   'P 1'
#
loop_
_entity.id
_entity.type
_entity.pdbx_description
1 polymer ?
#
loop_
_entity_poly.entity_id
_entity_poly.type
_entity_poly.pdbx_seq_one_letter_code
_entity_poly.pdbx_strand_id
1 'polypeptide(L)'
;MTSKKIWLAGARPNTWPAAIVPVAVGTAAAQSGPDFIRAILALLIALSLQIGVNYANDYSDGIRGTDDRRIGPMRLVASGVATPGAVKRAAVGAFVLAAIPGIYLSLVITGWLLLVGALCIGAAWCYTGGPKPYGYRGWGELFVFVFFGLVASAGSTYLQDERITALAIGASVPVGLLTV
;
A
#
# COMPACT_ATOMS: atom_id res chain seq x y z
N MET A 1 8.64 -21.93 15.97
CA MET A 1 7.65 -20.89 15.62
C MET A 1 8.38 -19.61 15.27
N THR A 2 8.02 -18.95 14.18
CA THR A 2 8.60 -17.67 13.77
C THR A 2 8.25 -16.57 14.77
N SER A 3 9.24 -15.80 15.24
CA SER A 3 9.04 -14.76 16.25
C SER A 3 8.21 -13.58 15.72
N LYS A 4 7.48 -12.89 16.60
CA LYS A 4 6.76 -11.64 16.28
C LYS A 4 7.69 -10.58 15.65
N LYS A 5 8.94 -10.50 16.12
CA LYS A 5 9.95 -9.57 15.58
C LYS A 5 10.27 -9.86 14.10
N ILE A 6 10.27 -11.14 13.71
CA ILE A 6 10.55 -11.57 12.34
C ILE A 6 9.38 -11.22 11.42
N TRP A 7 8.14 -11.44 11.87
CA TRP A 7 6.95 -10.98 11.13
C TRP A 7 6.93 -9.46 10.98
N LEU A 8 7.25 -8.71 12.03
CA LEU A 8 7.37 -7.26 11.95
C LEU A 8 8.44 -6.84 10.93
N ALA A 9 9.60 -7.50 10.90
CA ALA A 9 10.62 -7.25 9.88
C ALA A 9 10.08 -7.53 8.47
N GLY A 10 9.31 -8.59 8.27
CA GLY A 10 8.64 -8.92 7.02
C GLY A 10 7.61 -7.88 6.56
N ALA A 11 6.96 -7.19 7.51
CA ALA A 11 6.07 -6.05 7.23
C ALA A 11 6.81 -4.77 6.79
N ARG A 12 8.15 -4.76 6.87
CA ARG A 12 9.09 -3.70 6.49
C ARG A 12 8.71 -2.30 6.99
N PRO A 13 8.85 -2.02 8.30
CA PRO A 13 8.51 -0.73 8.89
C PRO A 13 9.19 0.46 8.22
N ASN A 14 10.40 0.27 7.68
CA ASN A 14 11.12 1.30 6.92
C ASN A 14 10.38 1.78 5.65
N THR A 15 9.37 1.03 5.17
CA THR A 15 8.53 1.41 4.03
C THR A 15 7.23 2.10 4.44
N TRP A 16 6.87 2.10 5.72
CA TRP A 16 5.61 2.68 6.20
C TRP A 16 5.51 4.19 6.00
N PRO A 17 6.60 4.98 6.01
CA PRO A 17 6.52 6.39 5.64
C PRO A 17 5.88 6.64 4.26
N ALA A 18 6.07 5.73 3.30
CA ALA A 18 5.46 5.83 1.97
C ALA A 18 3.93 5.69 1.99
N ALA A 19 3.34 5.17 3.07
CA ALA A 19 1.89 5.13 3.29
C ALA A 19 1.41 6.27 4.22
N ILE A 20 2.19 6.61 5.24
CA ILE A 20 1.80 7.60 6.27
C ILE A 20 1.86 9.03 5.72
N VAL A 21 2.96 9.40 5.07
CA VAL A 21 3.20 10.77 4.60
C VAL A 21 2.13 11.22 3.59
N PRO A 22 1.77 10.42 2.56
CA PRO A 22 0.73 10.82 1.62
C PRO A 22 -0.62 11.09 2.28
N VAL A 23 -1.02 10.25 3.23
CA VAL A 23 -2.29 10.41 3.96
C VAL A 23 -2.28 11.67 4.81
N ALA A 24 -1.18 11.93 5.53
CA ALA A 24 -1.03 13.13 6.35
C ALA A 24 -1.07 14.41 5.48
N VAL A 25 -0.30 14.45 4.39
CA VAL A 25 -0.27 15.59 3.47
C VAL A 25 -1.63 15.80 2.81
N GLY A 26 -2.27 14.73 2.31
CA GLY A 26 -3.58 14.83 1.68
C GLY A 26 -4.67 15.29 2.63
N THR A 27 -4.65 14.81 3.87
CA THR A 27 -5.58 15.26 4.92
C THR A 27 -5.34 16.73 5.27
N ALA A 28 -4.09 17.17 5.37
CA ALA A 28 -3.75 18.57 5.65
C ALA A 28 -4.06 19.52 4.48
N ALA A 29 -4.08 19.02 3.24
CA ALA A 29 -4.45 19.80 2.06
C ALA A 29 -5.97 20.00 1.89
N ALA A 30 -6.78 19.38 2.75
CA ALA A 30 -8.24 19.53 2.75
C ALA A 30 -8.64 20.93 3.24
N GLN A 31 -9.55 21.58 2.52
CA GLN A 31 -10.04 22.93 2.82
C GLN A 31 -11.11 22.93 3.92
N SER A 32 -11.84 21.82 4.09
CA SER A 32 -12.85 21.68 5.14
C SER A 32 -12.26 21.46 6.54
N GLY A 33 -10.95 21.22 6.64
CA GLY A 33 -10.30 20.75 7.86
C GLY A 33 -10.40 19.23 8.02
N PRO A 34 -9.67 18.64 8.99
CA PRO A 34 -9.59 17.19 9.10
C PRO A 34 -10.81 16.59 9.81
N ASP A 35 -11.54 15.70 9.12
CA ASP A 35 -12.32 14.65 9.77
C ASP A 35 -11.36 13.54 10.20
N PHE A 36 -11.15 13.43 11.52
CA PHE A 36 -10.23 12.47 12.10
C PHE A 36 -10.65 11.01 11.87
N ILE A 37 -11.96 10.72 11.78
CA ILE A 37 -12.42 9.36 11.50
C ILE A 37 -12.03 8.99 10.07
N ARG A 38 -12.33 9.85 9.09
CA ARG A 38 -11.96 9.62 7.69
C ARG A 38 -10.44 9.53 7.53
N ALA A 39 -9.67 10.37 8.23
CA ALA A 39 -8.20 10.34 8.20
C ALA A 39 -7.61 9.05 8.79
N ILE A 40 -8.11 8.59 9.94
CA ILE A 40 -7.66 7.35 10.59
C ILE A 40 -8.00 6.13 9.71
N LEU A 41 -9.18 6.12 9.09
CA LEU A 41 -9.58 5.04 8.18
C LEU A 41 -8.70 5.04 6.92
N ALA A 42 -8.41 6.22 6.34
CA ALA A 42 -7.47 6.35 5.22
C ALA A 42 -6.07 5.82 5.57
N LEU A 43 -5.59 6.16 6.77
CA LEU A 43 -4.30 5.68 7.27
C LEU A 43 -4.28 4.16 7.46
N LEU A 44 -5.37 3.59 8.01
CA LEU A 44 -5.52 2.15 8.18
C LEU A 44 -5.50 1.42 6.83
N ILE A 45 -6.19 1.97 5.81
CA ILE A 45 -6.16 1.45 4.45
C ILE A 45 -4.74 1.47 3.91
N ALA A 46 -4.09 2.64 3.93
CA ALA A 46 -2.76 2.83 3.35
C ALA A 46 -1.70 1.93 4.00
N LEU A 47 -1.67 1.87 5.34
CA LEU A 47 -0.75 0.99 6.07
C LEU A 47 -1.03 -0.49 5.81
N SER A 48 -2.30 -0.89 5.77
CA SER A 48 -2.66 -2.29 5.51
C SER A 48 -2.30 -2.70 4.08
N LEU A 49 -2.47 -1.82 3.09
CA LEU A 49 -1.99 -2.04 1.72
C LEU A 49 -0.46 -2.12 1.66
N GLN A 50 0.26 -1.22 2.35
CA GLN A 50 1.73 -1.23 2.40
C GLN A 50 2.28 -2.52 3.01
N ILE A 51 1.69 -2.97 4.12
CA ILE A 51 2.05 -4.24 4.76
C ILE A 51 1.68 -5.42 3.85
N GLY A 52 0.51 -5.39 3.21
CA GLY A 52 0.05 -6.41 2.28
C GLY A 52 0.97 -6.56 1.07
N VAL A 53 1.37 -5.46 0.43
CA VAL A 53 2.32 -5.51 -0.70
C VAL A 53 3.69 -6.02 -0.28
N ASN A 54 4.16 -5.69 0.93
CA ASN A 54 5.43 -6.20 1.44
C ASN A 54 5.42 -7.72 1.60
N TYR A 55 4.34 -8.29 2.16
CA TYR A 55 4.18 -9.74 2.25
C TYR A 55 3.90 -10.40 0.89
N ALA A 56 3.12 -9.76 0.01
CA ALA A 56 2.87 -10.27 -1.33
C ALA A 56 4.17 -10.35 -2.14
N ASN A 57 5.05 -9.36 -2.00
CA ASN A 57 6.39 -9.35 -2.59
C ASN A 57 7.28 -10.44 -1.99
N ASP A 58 7.32 -10.59 -0.66
CA ASP A 58 8.08 -11.67 0.00
C ASP A 58 7.63 -13.05 -0.47
N TYR A 59 6.32 -13.27 -0.54
CA TYR A 59 5.74 -14.50 -1.07
C TYR A 59 6.12 -14.73 -2.54
N SER A 60 5.83 -13.76 -3.41
CA SER A 60 5.94 -13.92 -4.87
C SER A 60 7.40 -14.04 -5.33
N ASP A 61 8.30 -13.25 -4.74
CA ASP A 61 9.73 -13.29 -5.02
C ASP A 61 10.35 -14.59 -4.48
N GLY A 62 9.92 -15.02 -3.29
CA GLY A 62 10.41 -16.25 -2.65
C GLY A 62 10.02 -17.53 -3.40
N ILE A 63 8.78 -17.65 -3.89
CA ILE A 63 8.39 -18.83 -4.69
C ILE A 63 8.98 -18.82 -6.10
N ARG A 64 9.35 -17.65 -6.62
CA ARG A 64 9.96 -17.50 -7.95
C ARG A 64 11.47 -17.74 -7.91
N GLY A 65 12.09 -17.77 -6.72
CA GLY A 65 13.53 -17.90 -6.53
C GLY A 65 14.31 -16.59 -6.77
N THR A 66 13.62 -15.46 -6.96
CA THR A 66 14.28 -14.16 -7.17
C THR A 66 15.13 -13.77 -5.95
N ASP A 67 14.68 -14.16 -4.74
CA ASP A 67 15.33 -13.81 -3.48
C ASP A 67 16.49 -14.77 -3.10
N ASP A 68 16.79 -15.83 -3.87
CA ASP A 68 17.78 -16.86 -3.51
C ASP A 68 19.23 -16.35 -3.44
N ARG A 69 19.55 -15.30 -4.18
CA ARG A 69 20.90 -14.68 -4.23
C ARG A 69 20.87 -13.20 -3.86
N ARG A 70 19.85 -12.77 -3.09
CA ARG A 70 19.65 -11.37 -2.78
C ARG A 70 20.63 -10.86 -1.73
N ILE A 71 21.19 -9.67 -1.98
CA ILE A 71 21.90 -8.87 -0.97
C ILE A 71 20.88 -7.86 -0.41
N GLY A 72 20.43 -8.06 0.82
CA GLY A 72 19.44 -7.19 1.47
C GLY A 72 18.85 -7.79 2.75
N PRO A 73 17.86 -7.11 3.39
CA PRO A 73 17.20 -7.61 4.58
C PRO A 73 16.61 -9.01 4.36
N MET A 74 16.62 -9.85 5.41
CA MET A 74 16.03 -11.19 5.38
C MET A 74 14.60 -11.18 4.80
N ARG A 75 14.30 -12.15 3.93
CA ARG A 75 12.96 -12.45 3.41
C ARG A 75 12.41 -13.70 4.07
N LEU A 76 11.15 -13.68 4.45
CA LEU A 76 10.51 -14.73 5.22
C LEU A 76 10.50 -16.08 4.48
N VAL A 77 10.14 -16.05 3.20
CA VAL A 77 10.04 -17.26 2.37
C VAL A 77 11.42 -17.76 1.97
N ALA A 78 12.26 -16.89 1.41
CA ALA A 78 13.57 -17.29 0.90
C ALA A 78 14.52 -17.79 2.01
N SER A 79 14.41 -17.25 3.23
CA SER A 79 15.21 -17.72 4.36
C SER A 79 14.63 -18.96 5.06
N GLY A 80 13.48 -19.48 4.60
CA GLY A 80 12.82 -20.65 5.18
C GLY A 80 12.22 -20.45 6.58
N VAL A 81 12.23 -19.22 7.12
CA VAL A 81 11.73 -18.96 8.48
C VAL A 81 10.20 -18.93 8.55
N ALA A 82 9.51 -18.80 7.41
CA ALA A 82 8.08 -18.98 7.28
C ALA A 82 7.73 -19.68 5.95
N THR A 83 6.65 -20.46 5.95
CA THR A 83 6.20 -21.14 4.73
C THR A 83 5.56 -20.14 3.75
N PRO A 84 5.68 -20.36 2.42
CA PRO A 84 5.02 -19.52 1.42
C PRO A 84 3.53 -19.36 1.67
N GLY A 85 2.84 -20.44 2.05
CA GLY A 85 1.42 -20.41 2.37
C GLY A 85 1.07 -19.52 3.56
N ALA A 86 1.92 -19.46 4.59
CA ALA A 86 1.71 -18.57 5.73
C ALA A 86 1.88 -17.10 5.33
N VAL A 87 2.93 -16.77 4.56
CA VAL A 87 3.19 -15.40 4.11
C VAL A 87 2.10 -14.92 3.14
N LYS A 88 1.63 -15.80 2.23
CA LYS A 88 0.47 -15.51 1.37
C LYS A 88 -0.79 -15.18 2.17
N ARG A 89 -1.10 -15.95 3.22
CA ARG A 89 -2.27 -15.68 4.08
C ARG A 89 -2.11 -14.35 4.84
N ALA A 90 -0.90 -14.00 5.27
CA ALA A 90 -0.64 -12.71 5.89
C ALA A 90 -0.87 -11.55 4.91
N ALA A 91 -0.41 -11.67 3.67
CA ALA A 91 -0.66 -10.69 2.62
C ALA A 91 -2.17 -10.50 2.34
N VAL A 92 -2.90 -11.60 2.14
CA VAL A 92 -4.35 -11.57 1.92
C VAL A 92 -5.09 -10.98 3.12
N GLY A 93 -4.70 -11.35 4.35
CA GLY A 93 -5.30 -10.80 5.57
C GLY A 93 -5.12 -9.28 5.66
N ALA A 94 -3.95 -8.75 5.29
CA ALA A 94 -3.71 -7.32 5.25
C ALA A 94 -4.57 -6.62 4.18
N PHE A 95 -4.75 -7.21 2.99
CA PHE A 95 -5.66 -6.65 1.98
C PHE A 95 -7.14 -6.68 2.39
N VAL A 96 -7.57 -7.74 3.08
CA VAL A 96 -8.92 -7.80 3.67
C VAL A 96 -9.08 -6.70 4.74
N LEU A 97 -8.07 -6.50 5.58
CA LEU A 97 -8.07 -5.43 6.59
C LEU A 97 -8.10 -4.04 5.96
N ALA A 98 -7.48 -3.83 4.79
CA ALA A 98 -7.62 -2.59 4.02
C ALA A 98 -9.02 -2.46 3.37
N ALA A 99 -9.58 -3.57 2.89
CA ALA A 99 -10.87 -3.56 2.19
C ALA A 99 -12.04 -3.18 3.10
N ILE A 100 -12.04 -3.58 4.38
CA ILE A 100 -13.11 -3.27 5.34
C ILE A 100 -13.36 -1.74 5.48
N PRO A 101 -12.38 -0.93 5.91
CA PRO A 101 -12.53 0.53 5.97
C PRO A 101 -12.71 1.16 4.59
N GLY A 102 -12.10 0.60 3.54
CA GLY A 102 -12.29 1.08 2.16
C GLY A 102 -13.73 0.94 1.66
N ILE A 103 -14.37 -0.20 1.93
CA ILE A 103 -15.79 -0.43 1.62
C ILE A 103 -16.66 0.53 2.43
N TYR A 104 -16.40 0.67 3.74
CA TYR A 104 -17.13 1.61 4.57
C TYR A 104 -17.06 3.04 4.01
N LEU A 105 -15.86 3.57 3.72
CA LEU A 105 -15.68 4.90 3.14
C LEU A 105 -16.35 5.06 1.77
N SER A 106 -16.34 4.00 0.96
CA SER A 106 -17.03 4.02 -0.34
C SER A 106 -18.54 4.11 -0.20
N LEU A 107 -19.12 3.49 0.84
CA LEU A 107 -20.55 3.55 1.11
C LEU A 107 -20.98 4.92 1.66
N VAL A 108 -20.14 5.55 2.48
CA VAL A 108 -20.49 6.84 3.12
C VAL A 108 -20.16 8.07 2.27
N ILE A 109 -19.18 7.98 1.37
CA ILE A 109 -18.76 9.09 0.50
C ILE A 109 -19.28 8.86 -0.92
N THR A 110 -18.80 7.82 -1.61
CA THR A 110 -19.17 7.56 -3.01
C THR A 110 -18.71 6.19 -3.50
N GLY A 111 -19.58 5.52 -4.26
CA GLY A 111 -19.37 4.13 -4.69
C GLY A 111 -18.18 3.92 -5.64
N TRP A 112 -17.73 4.95 -6.37
CA TRP A 112 -16.59 4.80 -7.30
C TRP A 112 -15.26 4.54 -6.55
N LEU A 113 -15.19 4.84 -5.25
CA LEU A 113 -14.05 4.48 -4.40
C LEU A 113 -13.86 2.96 -4.29
N LEU A 114 -14.90 2.15 -4.51
CA LEU A 114 -14.75 0.69 -4.59
C LEU A 114 -13.85 0.29 -5.76
N LEU A 115 -13.99 0.96 -6.91
CA LEU A 115 -13.14 0.71 -8.07
C LEU A 115 -11.69 1.11 -7.78
N VAL A 116 -11.47 2.25 -7.14
CA VAL A 116 -10.13 2.69 -6.72
C VAL A 116 -9.50 1.69 -5.77
N GLY A 117 -10.23 1.26 -4.73
CA GLY A 117 -9.74 0.28 -3.77
C GLY A 117 -9.38 -1.05 -4.43
N ALA A 118 -10.21 -1.53 -5.36
CA ALA A 118 -9.93 -2.74 -6.14
C ALA A 118 -8.67 -2.59 -6.99
N LEU A 119 -8.47 -1.43 -7.64
CA LEU A 119 -7.26 -1.12 -8.41
C LEU A 119 -6.02 -1.07 -7.51
N CYS A 120 -6.11 -0.48 -6.31
CA CYS A 120 -5.00 -0.46 -5.35
C CYS A 120 -4.59 -1.87 -4.90
N ILE A 121 -5.55 -2.75 -4.57
CA ILE A 121 -5.27 -4.14 -4.19
C ILE A 121 -4.68 -4.91 -5.38
N GLY A 122 -5.25 -4.74 -6.59
CA GLY A 122 -4.74 -5.35 -7.81
C GLY A 122 -3.32 -4.91 -8.13
N ALA A 123 -3.03 -3.61 -8.03
CA ALA A 123 -1.69 -3.06 -8.21
C ALA A 123 -0.71 -3.63 -7.18
N ALA A 124 -1.10 -3.69 -5.90
CA ALA A 124 -0.26 -4.25 -4.84
C ALA A 124 0.10 -5.72 -5.11
N TRP A 125 -0.85 -6.56 -5.54
CA TRP A 125 -0.56 -7.96 -5.84
C TRP A 125 0.26 -8.15 -7.12
N CYS A 126 -0.09 -7.46 -8.20
CA CYS A 126 0.54 -7.62 -9.52
C CYS A 126 1.92 -6.95 -9.64
N TYR A 127 2.40 -6.26 -8.59
CA TYR A 127 3.73 -5.67 -8.54
C TYR A 127 4.81 -6.73 -8.79
N THR A 128 4.76 -7.83 -8.02
CA THR A 128 5.64 -9.00 -8.16
C THR A 128 4.87 -10.30 -8.40
N GLY A 129 3.57 -10.33 -8.06
CA GLY A 129 2.71 -11.50 -8.21
C GLY A 129 2.13 -11.67 -9.61
N GLY A 130 1.60 -12.87 -9.87
CA GLY A 130 0.95 -13.21 -11.14
C GLY A 130 1.93 -13.57 -12.28
N PRO A 131 1.39 -13.86 -13.48
CA PRO A 131 2.17 -14.35 -14.62
C PRO A 131 3.01 -13.24 -15.29
N LYS A 132 2.56 -11.99 -15.21
CA LYS A 132 3.21 -10.82 -15.87
C LYS A 132 3.37 -9.67 -14.86
N PRO A 133 4.21 -9.82 -13.84
CA PRO A 133 4.40 -8.80 -12.82
C PRO A 133 5.00 -7.53 -13.42
N TYR A 134 4.40 -6.37 -13.14
CA TYR A 134 4.81 -5.12 -13.77
C TYR A 134 6.09 -4.53 -13.15
N GLY A 135 6.41 -4.85 -11.91
CA GLY A 135 7.66 -4.43 -11.25
C GLY A 135 8.90 -4.95 -11.96
N TYR A 136 8.82 -6.13 -12.57
CA TYR A 136 9.91 -6.73 -13.36
C TYR A 136 9.92 -6.26 -14.83
N ARG A 137 9.02 -5.36 -15.21
CA ARG A 137 8.89 -4.82 -16.58
C ARG A 137 9.27 -3.34 -16.67
N GLY A 138 9.90 -2.79 -15.63
CA GLY A 138 10.32 -1.39 -15.57
C GLY A 138 9.21 -0.40 -15.19
N TRP A 139 8.01 -0.87 -14.84
CA TRP A 139 6.89 0.00 -14.47
C TRP A 139 6.78 0.28 -12.97
N GLY A 140 7.69 -0.30 -12.15
CA GLY A 140 7.60 -0.26 -10.70
C GLY A 140 7.53 1.17 -10.14
N GLU A 141 8.53 2.00 -10.47
CA GLU A 141 8.61 3.39 -10.01
C GLU A 141 7.38 4.21 -10.43
N LEU A 142 6.93 4.08 -11.68
CA LEU A 142 5.74 4.78 -12.15
C LEU A 142 4.49 4.41 -11.33
N PHE A 143 4.29 3.13 -11.04
CA PHE A 143 3.13 2.69 -10.25
C PHE A 143 3.26 3.08 -8.78
N VAL A 144 4.48 3.10 -8.21
CA VAL A 144 4.70 3.63 -6.86
C VAL A 144 4.36 5.12 -6.79
N PHE A 145 4.83 5.91 -7.76
CA PHE A 145 4.49 7.32 -7.89
C PHE A 145 2.97 7.54 -8.00
N VAL A 146 2.28 6.76 -8.85
CA VAL A 146 0.83 6.89 -9.03
C VAL A 146 0.07 6.50 -7.78
N PHE A 147 0.32 5.32 -7.22
CA PHE A 147 -0.51 4.78 -6.13
C PHE A 147 -0.16 5.36 -4.76
N PHE A 148 1.13 5.44 -4.42
CA PHE A 148 1.58 5.99 -3.14
C PHE A 148 1.76 7.50 -3.18
N GLY A 149 1.99 8.11 -4.34
CA GLY A 149 2.00 9.57 -4.48
C GLY A 149 0.60 10.13 -4.77
N LEU A 150 0.19 10.06 -6.03
CA LEU A 150 -1.02 10.74 -6.53
C LEU A 150 -2.30 10.23 -5.84
N VAL A 151 -2.55 8.92 -5.91
CA VAL A 151 -3.79 8.32 -5.39
C VAL A 151 -3.86 8.44 -3.88
N ALA A 152 -2.79 8.10 -3.14
CA ALA A 152 -2.83 8.17 -1.69
C ALA A 152 -2.95 9.61 -1.16
N SER A 153 -2.22 10.58 -1.73
CA SER A 153 -2.33 11.99 -1.30
C SER A 153 -3.63 12.64 -1.75
N ALA A 154 -3.90 12.69 -3.06
CA ALA A 154 -5.10 13.36 -3.57
C ALA A 154 -6.38 12.63 -3.16
N GLY A 155 -6.33 11.30 -3.06
CA GLY A 155 -7.41 10.49 -2.51
C GLY A 155 -7.68 10.79 -1.05
N SER A 156 -6.64 11.02 -0.23
CA SER A 156 -6.86 11.42 1.17
C SER A 156 -7.51 12.79 1.29
N THR A 157 -7.16 13.77 0.43
CA THR A 157 -7.92 15.03 0.35
C THR A 157 -9.35 14.79 -0.09
N TYR A 158 -9.56 13.95 -1.10
CA TYR A 158 -10.91 13.62 -1.59
C TYR A 158 -11.76 12.97 -0.49
N LEU A 159 -11.18 12.13 0.36
CA LEU A 159 -11.90 11.56 1.50
C LEU A 159 -12.37 12.65 2.48
N GLN A 160 -11.65 13.76 2.62
CA GLN A 160 -12.06 14.87 3.48
C GLN A 160 -13.09 15.78 2.81
N ASP A 161 -12.75 16.33 1.64
CA ASP A 161 -13.50 17.40 0.97
C ASP A 161 -14.52 16.90 -0.08
N GLU A 162 -14.48 15.61 -0.41
CA GLU A 162 -15.26 14.99 -1.50
C GLU A 162 -14.97 15.64 -2.87
N ARG A 163 -13.80 16.30 -2.96
CA ARG A 163 -13.31 17.05 -4.11
C ARG A 163 -11.80 16.92 -4.21
N ILE A 164 -11.29 16.86 -5.44
CA ILE A 164 -9.86 16.97 -5.71
C ILE A 164 -9.55 18.43 -5.99
N THR A 165 -8.68 19.03 -5.17
CA THR A 165 -8.27 20.43 -5.31
C THR A 165 -6.95 20.53 -6.08
N ALA A 166 -6.67 21.71 -6.66
CA ALA A 166 -5.39 21.97 -7.29
C ALA A 166 -4.22 21.83 -6.28
N LEU A 167 -4.45 22.21 -5.03
CA LEU A 167 -3.49 22.03 -3.94
C LEU A 167 -3.20 20.54 -3.68
N ALA A 168 -4.23 19.70 -3.64
CA ALA A 168 -4.07 18.26 -3.44
C ALA A 168 -3.22 17.61 -4.56
N ILE A 169 -3.49 17.98 -5.82
CA ILE A 169 -2.70 17.51 -6.96
C ILE A 169 -1.27 18.02 -6.84
N GLY A 170 -1.10 19.33 -6.62
CA GLY A 170 0.22 19.96 -6.49
C GLY A 170 1.07 19.39 -5.35
N ALA A 171 0.45 19.06 -4.21
CA ALA A 171 1.13 18.45 -3.06
C ALA A 171 1.44 16.96 -3.28
N SER A 172 0.62 16.25 -4.06
CA SER A 172 0.82 14.81 -4.33
C SER A 172 2.03 14.51 -5.21
N VAL A 173 2.43 15.43 -6.09
CA VAL A 173 3.59 15.27 -6.98
C VAL A 173 4.91 15.17 -6.20
N PRO A 174 5.32 16.14 -5.36
CA PRO A 174 6.55 16.03 -4.60
C PRO A 174 6.53 14.86 -3.61
N VAL A 175 5.37 14.55 -3.02
CA VAL A 175 5.21 13.35 -2.18
C VAL A 175 5.49 12.08 -2.98
N GLY A 176 4.91 11.95 -4.18
CA GLY A 176 5.17 10.80 -5.06
C GLY A 176 6.62 10.71 -5.53
N LEU A 177 7.27 11.84 -5.81
CA LEU A 177 8.68 11.84 -6.20
C LEU A 177 9.62 11.40 -5.07
N LEU A 178 9.21 11.58 -3.80
CA LEU A 178 9.96 11.12 -2.63
C LEU A 178 9.75 9.63 -2.33
N THR A 179 8.75 8.98 -2.93
CA THR A 179 8.47 7.55 -2.72
C THR A 179 9.11 6.64 -3.77
N VAL A 180 9.62 7.18 -4.87
CA VAL A 180 10.33 6.46 -5.94
C VAL A 180 11.84 6.49 -5.78
#